data_AF-A0A7J6WMQ4-F1
#
_entry.id   AF-A0A7J6WMQ4-F1
#
_cell.length_a   1.000
_cell.length_b   1.000
_cell.length_c   1.000
_cell.angle_alpha   90.00
_cell.angle_beta   90.00
_cell.angle_gamma   90.00
#
_symmetry.space_group_name_H-M   'P 1'
#
loop_
_entity.id
_entity.type
_entity.pdbx_description
1 polymer ?
#
loop_
_entity_poly.entity_id
_entity_poly.type
_entity_poly.pdbx_seq_one_letter_code
_entity_poly.pdbx_strand_id
1 'polypeptide(L)' 'MIRSQDDIANFLIDHYSNKFAKSDVELNDDMLSLIPNVITNDENEMLSKIPDAEEIKHAVFTLNALSALGPDGYNGFFF' A
#
# COMPACT_ATOMS: atom_id res chain seq x y z
N MET A 1 -33.67 -10.29 -14.69
CA MET A 1 -33.89 -11.42 -13.75
C MET A 1 -32.99 -12.54 -14.23
N ILE A 2 -32.03 -12.96 -13.41
CA ILE A 2 -31.06 -14.01 -13.73
C ILE A 2 -31.77 -15.36 -13.57
N ARG A 3 -31.77 -16.22 -14.59
CA ARG A 3 -32.56 -17.47 -14.61
C ARG A 3 -31.74 -18.72 -14.97
N SER A 4 -30.48 -18.57 -15.34
CA SER A 4 -29.57 -19.66 -15.70
C SER A 4 -28.14 -19.43 -15.17
N GLN A 5 -27.30 -20.46 -15.23
CA GLN A 5 -25.87 -20.34 -14.89
C GLN A 5 -25.14 -19.41 -15.86
N ASP A 6 -25.53 -19.42 -17.14
CA ASP A 6 -24.98 -18.51 -18.14
C ASP A 6 -25.37 -17.05 -17.83
N ASP A 7 -26.60 -16.82 -17.35
CA ASP A 7 -27.02 -15.47 -16.91
C ASP A 7 -26.19 -15.00 -15.71
N ILE A 8 -25.86 -15.90 -14.77
CA ILE A 8 -25.00 -15.58 -13.62
C ILE A 8 -23.59 -15.25 -14.10
N ALA A 9 -23.02 -16.08 -14.97
CA ALA A 9 -21.68 -15.89 -15.52
C ALA A 9 -21.57 -14.56 -16.27
N ASN A 10 -22.51 -14.27 -17.18
CA ASN A 10 -22.53 -13.02 -17.93
C ASN A 10 -22.73 -11.81 -17.02
N PHE A 11 -23.61 -11.90 -16.02
CA PHE A 11 -23.77 -10.83 -15.04
C PHE A 11 -22.49 -10.55 -14.25
N LEU A 12 -21.76 -11.58 -13.82
CA LEU A 12 -20.50 -11.42 -13.10
C LEU A 12 -19.41 -10.84 -13.99
N ILE A 13 -19.29 -11.33 -15.23
CA ILE A 13 -18.36 -10.81 -16.23
C ILE A 13 -18.63 -9.33 -16.45
N ASP A 14 -19.88 -8.94 -16.72
CA ASP A 14 -20.25 -7.54 -16.94
C ASP A 14 -20.01 -6.70 -15.69
N HIS A 15 -20.40 -7.19 -14.51
CA HIS A 15 -20.24 -6.46 -13.25
C HIS A 15 -18.77 -6.15 -12.97
N TYR A 16 -17.89 -7.16 -13.03
CA TYR A 16 -16.48 -6.96 -12.70
C TYR A 16 -15.70 -6.30 -13.83
N SER A 17 -16.04 -6.56 -15.10
CA SER A 17 -15.45 -5.84 -16.23
C SER A 17 -15.73 -4.35 -16.12
N ASN A 18 -16.95 -3.96 -15.77
CA ASN A 18 -17.29 -2.55 -15.56
C ASN A 18 -16.68 -1.98 -14.27
N LYS A 19 -16.67 -2.74 -13.17
CA LYS A 19 -16.10 -2.29 -11.89
C LYS A 19 -14.59 -2.01 -11.99
N PHE A 20 -13.88 -2.79 -12.79
CA PHE A 20 -12.43 -2.63 -13.02
C PHE A 20 -12.11 -1.92 -14.34
N ALA A 21 -13.12 -1.50 -15.09
CA ALA A 21 -12.91 -0.62 -16.23
C ALA A 21 -12.38 0.73 -15.73
N LYS A 22 -11.54 1.36 -16.55
CA LYS A 22 -11.06 2.71 -16.28
C LYS A 22 -12.27 3.63 -16.13
N SER A 23 -12.46 4.15 -14.94
CA SER A 23 -13.44 5.19 -14.65
C SER A 23 -12.68 6.51 -14.57
N ASP A 24 -13.13 7.52 -15.30
CA ASP A 24 -12.62 8.87 -15.12
C ASP A 24 -13.12 9.37 -13.76
N VAL A 25 -12.19 9.47 -12.80
CA VAL A 25 -12.46 10.02 -11.48
C VAL A 25 -12.23 11.52 -11.58
N GLU A 26 -13.30 12.29 -11.41
CA GLU A 26 -13.17 13.72 -11.14
C GLU A 26 -12.63 13.87 -9.71
N LEU A 27 -11.38 14.31 -9.60
CA LEU A 27 -10.81 14.66 -8.32
C LEU A 27 -11.59 15.86 -7.77
N ASN A 28 -12.25 15.65 -6.63
CA ASN A 28 -12.90 16.72 -5.91
C ASN A 28 -11.86 17.38 -5.00
N ASP A 29 -11.32 18.53 -5.43
CA ASP A 29 -10.33 19.30 -4.68
C ASP A 29 -10.86 19.74 -3.30
N ASP A 30 -12.18 19.96 -3.16
CA ASP A 30 -12.79 20.27 -1.86
C ASP A 30 -12.66 19.08 -0.89
N MET A 31 -12.78 17.84 -1.38
CA MET A 31 -12.56 16.66 -0.53
C MET A 31 -11.09 16.51 -0.13
N LEU A 32 -10.15 16.83 -1.02
CA LEU A 32 -8.72 16.79 -0.70
C LEU A 32 -8.35 17.84 0.36
N SER A 33 -9.04 18.99 0.37
CA SER A 33 -8.85 20.05 1.37
C SER A 33 -9.22 19.63 2.80
N LEU A 34 -10.03 18.57 2.96
CA LEU A 34 -10.38 18.00 4.27
C LEU A 34 -9.26 17.13 4.86
N ILE A 35 -8.29 16.72 4.06
CA ILE A 35 -7.15 15.91 4.51
C ILE A 35 -6.13 16.88 5.13
N PRO A 36 -5.88 16.80 6.44
CA PRO A 36 -4.93 17.69 7.09
C PRO A 36 -3.52 17.40 6.56
N ASN A 37 -2.81 18.46 6.14
CA ASN A 37 -1.41 18.35 5.80
C ASN A 37 -0.56 18.37 7.09
N VAL A 38 -0.16 17.18 7.53
CA VAL A 38 0.60 16.96 8.76
C VAL A 38 2.08 16.66 8.53
N ILE A 39 2.50 16.54 7.26
CA ILE A 39 3.87 16.23 6.87
C ILE A 39 4.39 17.38 6.03
N THR A 40 5.43 18.04 6.50
CA THR A 40 6.12 19.09 5.75
C THR A 40 6.79 18.54 4.49
N ASN A 41 7.06 19.41 3.52
CA ASN A 41 7.77 18.98 2.30
C ASN A 41 9.13 18.35 2.62
N ASP A 42 9.88 18.93 3.57
CA ASP A 42 11.18 18.42 4.00
C ASP A 42 11.07 17.02 4.63
N GLU A 43 10.05 16.78 5.46
CA GLU A 43 9.78 15.45 6.01
C GLU A 43 9.39 14.45 4.92
N ASN A 44 8.58 14.86 3.95
CA ASN A 44 8.21 14.02 2.82
C ASN A 44 9.42 13.65 1.95
N GLU A 45 10.32 14.61 1.69
CA GLU A 45 11.59 14.38 1.01
C GLU A 45 12.48 13.42 1.79
N MET A 46 12.60 13.59 3.11
CA MET A 46 13.35 12.69 3.98
C MET A 46 12.78 11.26 3.95
N LEU A 47 11.46 11.09 4.07
CA LEU A 47 10.78 9.79 4.07
C LEU A 47 10.86 9.08 2.71
N SER A 48 10.95 9.84 1.63
CA SER A 48 11.00 9.32 0.26
C SER A 48 12.44 9.12 -0.25
N LYS A 49 13.45 9.55 0.51
CA LYS A 49 14.86 9.43 0.16
C LYS A 49 15.28 7.95 0.15
N ILE A 50 16.09 7.57 -0.83
CA ILE A 50 16.78 6.28 -0.81
C ILE A 50 17.77 6.28 0.37
N PRO A 51 17.68 5.30 1.29
CA PRO A 51 18.56 5.26 2.45
C PRO A 51 20.01 5.02 2.02
N ASP A 52 20.94 5.66 2.71
CA ASP A 52 22.36 5.44 2.48
C ASP A 52 22.92 4.22 3.24
N ALA A 53 24.15 3.84 2.93
CA ALA A 53 24.77 2.65 3.50
C ALA A 53 24.93 2.71 5.03
N GLU A 54 25.17 3.90 5.60
CA GLU A 54 25.30 4.04 7.04
C GLU A 54 23.94 4.01 7.72
N GLU A 55 22.91 4.63 7.14
CA GLU A 55 21.51 4.51 7.59
C GLU A 55 21.06 3.04 7.61
N ILE A 56 21.31 2.28 6.53
CA ILE A 56 20.99 0.85 6.44
C ILE A 56 21.72 0.06 7.53
N LYS A 57 23.03 0.27 7.66
CA LYS A 57 23.86 -0.43 8.65
C LYS A 57 23.37 -0.15 10.06
N HIS A 58 23.10 1.11 10.39
CA HIS A 58 22.59 1.50 11.69
C HIS A 58 21.24 0.83 11.97
N ALA A 59 20.30 0.89 11.04
CA ALA A 59 18.99 0.26 11.18
C ALA A 59 19.10 -1.26 11.48
N VAL A 60 19.91 -1.98 10.70
CA VAL A 60 20.15 -3.41 10.89
C VAL A 60 20.77 -3.71 12.25
N PHE A 61 21.82 -2.97 12.64
CA PHE A 61 22.55 -3.26 13.88
C PHE A 61 21.78 -2.87 15.16
N THR A 62 20.75 -2.04 15.03
CA THR A 62 19.82 -1.72 16.12
C THR A 62 18.69 -2.75 16.29
N LEU A 63 18.57 -3.73 15.38
CA LEU A 63 17.60 -4.81 15.52
C LEU A 63 17.86 -5.61 16.80
N ASN A 64 16.78 -5.92 17.52
CA ASN A 64 16.87 -6.83 18.64
C ASN A 64 17.10 -8.25 18.12
N ALA A 65 18.29 -8.80 18.39
CA ALA A 65 18.68 -10.15 18.01
C ALA A 65 17.71 -11.23 18.53
N LEU A 66 17.09 -10.99 19.68
CA LEU A 66 16.14 -11.90 20.34
C LEU A 66 14.67 -11.55 20.08
N SER A 67 14.39 -10.72 19.07
CA SER A 67 13.02 -10.48 18.62
C SER A 67 12.31 -11.77 18.21
N ALA A 68 10.99 -11.80 18.39
CA ALA A 68 10.16 -12.89 17.88
C ALA A 68 10.29 -12.97 16.36
N LEU A 69 10.24 -14.19 15.82
CA LEU A 69 10.28 -14.42 14.38
C LEU A 69 9.07 -13.76 13.71
N GLY A 70 9.32 -13.04 12.62
CA GLY A 70 8.25 -12.52 11.77
C GLY A 70 7.55 -13.62 10.97
N PRO A 71 6.55 -13.26 10.14
CA PRO A 71 5.96 -14.19 9.16
C PRO A 71 6.97 -14.77 8.17
N ASP A 72 8.13 -14.13 8.03
CA ASP A 72 9.28 -14.56 7.23
C ASP A 72 10.17 -15.60 7.93
N GLY A 73 10.00 -15.82 9.23
CA GLY A 73 10.75 -16.81 10.00
C GLY A 73 12.16 -16.36 10.41
N TYR A 74 12.49 -15.07 10.32
CA TYR A 74 13.79 -14.52 10.73
C TYR A 74 13.66 -13.59 11.94
N ASN A 75 14.72 -13.52 12.75
CA ASN A 75 14.90 -12.53 13.81
C ASN A 75 16.17 -11.71 13.54
N GLY A 76 16.47 -10.76 14.43
CA GLY A 76 17.66 -9.92 14.32
C GLY A 76 19.01 -10.64 14.44
N PHE A 77 19.09 -11.96 14.68
CA PHE A 77 20.37 -12.69 14.56
C PHE A 77 20.75 -13.00 13.12
N PHE A 78 19.76 -13.05 12.22
CA PHE A 78 20.00 -13.39 10.82
C PHE A 78 20.52 -12.19 10.02
N PHE A 79 20.06 -10.98 10.37
CA PHE A 79 20.42 -9.72 9.72
C PHE A 79 21.55 -9.03 10.47
#